data_AF-A0A641RBT8-F1
#
_entry.id   AF-A0A641RBT8-F1
#
_cell.length_a   1.000
_cell.length_b   1.000
_cell.length_c   1.000
_cell.angle_alpha   90.00
_cell.angle_beta   90.00
_cell.angle_gamma   90.00
#
_symmetry.space_group_name_H-M   'P 1'
#
loop_
_entity.id
_entity.type
_entity.pdbx_description
1 polymer ?
#
loop_
_entity_poly.entity_id
_entity_poly.type
_entity_poly.pdbx_seq_one_letter_code
_entity_poly.pdbx_strand_id
1 'polypeptide(L)'
;KPQNPLLANVLYKRKVLESWGRGIGLMMSECRKAGLPEPEYRIWADSVTLIFKCEVTNRPSTDQAPTKYRPSTDQVLALVKILNERELSVKEIMEALELNHRPTFRTNYLHPALNEGYVIPLYPEQPSHPKQKYRLTEKGLELLKQQ
;
A
#
# COMPACT_ATOMS: atom_id res chain seq x y z
N LYS A 1 -11.19 -35.98 -12.79
CA LYS A 1 -10.28 -37.05 -12.29
C LYS A 1 -8.86 -36.47 -12.20
N PRO A 2 -7.98 -36.84 -11.24
CA PRO A 2 -6.64 -36.26 -11.17
C PRO A 2 -5.80 -36.67 -12.38
N GLN A 3 -5.03 -35.72 -12.90
CA GLN A 3 -4.11 -35.95 -14.01
C GLN A 3 -2.96 -36.87 -13.60
N ASN A 4 -2.52 -36.79 -12.34
CA ASN A 4 -1.58 -37.73 -11.73
C ASN A 4 -2.20 -38.41 -10.49
N PRO A 5 -2.75 -39.62 -10.62
CA PRO A 5 -3.36 -40.36 -9.51
C PRO A 5 -2.38 -40.74 -8.38
N LEU A 6 -1.10 -40.96 -8.70
CA LEU A 6 -0.09 -41.31 -7.69
C LEU A 6 0.15 -40.13 -6.74
N LEU A 7 0.35 -38.93 -7.30
CA LEU A 7 0.50 -37.71 -6.51
C LEU A 7 -0.76 -37.44 -5.65
N ALA A 8 -1.95 -37.55 -6.25
CA ALA A 8 -3.20 -37.37 -5.52
C ALA A 8 -3.34 -38.34 -4.34
N ASN A 9 -2.95 -39.61 -4.51
CA ASN A 9 -3.00 -40.62 -3.45
C ASN A 9 -2.00 -40.33 -2.32
N VAL A 10 -0.78 -39.92 -2.66
CA VAL A 10 0.23 -39.52 -1.65
C VAL A 10 -0.29 -38.34 -0.81
N LEU A 11 -0.83 -37.29 -1.45
CA LEU A 11 -1.39 -36.12 -0.76
C LEU A 11 -2.60 -36.47 0.12
N TYR A 12 -3.44 -37.40 -0.34
CA TYR A 12 -4.56 -37.91 0.43
C TYR A 12 -4.09 -38.67 1.68
N LYS A 13 -3.15 -39.61 1.53
CA LYS A 13 -2.59 -40.38 2.67
C LYS A 13 -1.88 -39.49 3.69
N ARG A 14 -1.26 -38.40 3.24
CA ARG A 14 -0.61 -37.39 4.08
C ARG A 14 -1.60 -36.42 4.73
N LYS A 15 -2.91 -36.55 4.48
CA LYS A 15 -3.99 -35.66 4.96
C LYS A 15 -3.81 -34.20 4.52
N VAL A 16 -3.04 -33.95 3.47
CA VAL A 16 -2.92 -32.63 2.83
C VAL A 16 -4.12 -32.38 1.91
N LEU A 17 -4.70 -33.46 1.36
CA LEU A 17 -5.91 -33.43 0.55
C LEU A 17 -6.99 -34.29 1.22
N GLU A 18 -8.12 -33.70 1.61
CA GLU A 18 -9.22 -34.44 2.24
C GLU A 18 -10.06 -35.24 1.22
N SER A 19 -10.15 -34.73 -0.01
CA SER A 19 -10.92 -35.36 -1.09
C SER A 19 -10.52 -34.80 -2.45
N TRP A 20 -10.60 -35.62 -3.50
CA TRP A 20 -10.36 -35.14 -4.86
C TRP A 20 -11.61 -34.46 -5.45
N GLY A 21 -11.41 -33.35 -6.16
CA GLY A 21 -12.44 -32.73 -6.98
C GLY A 21 -13.45 -31.83 -6.24
N ARG A 22 -13.40 -31.74 -4.91
CA ARG A 22 -14.28 -30.83 -4.13
C ARG A 22 -13.68 -29.46 -3.85
N GLY A 23 -12.36 -29.31 -3.95
CA GLY A 23 -11.66 -28.08 -3.56
C GLY A 23 -12.16 -26.82 -4.29
N ILE A 24 -12.37 -26.90 -5.61
CA ILE A 24 -12.84 -25.74 -6.41
C ILE A 24 -14.24 -25.31 -5.99
N GLY A 25 -15.17 -26.26 -5.84
CA GLY A 25 -16.52 -25.98 -5.38
C GLY A 25 -16.56 -25.39 -3.97
N LEU A 26 -15.69 -25.90 -3.09
CA LEU A 26 -15.54 -25.35 -1.74
C LEU A 26 -15.07 -23.90 -1.79
N MET A 27 -14.00 -23.60 -2.54
CA MET A 27 -13.48 -22.24 -2.71
C MET A 27 -14.56 -21.27 -3.21
N MET A 28 -15.33 -21.65 -4.23
CA MET A 28 -16.44 -20.82 -4.74
C MET A 28 -17.52 -20.61 -3.68
N SER A 29 -17.92 -21.67 -2.97
CA SER A 29 -18.97 -21.58 -1.94
C SER A 29 -18.56 -20.71 -0.75
N GLU A 30 -17.29 -20.74 -0.36
CA GLU A 30 -16.76 -19.93 0.75
C GLU A 30 -16.64 -18.45 0.35
N CYS A 31 -16.19 -18.14 -0.87
CA CYS A 31 -16.24 -16.78 -1.40
C CYS A 31 -17.67 -16.22 -1.39
N ARG A 32 -18.64 -17.01 -1.84
CA ARG A 32 -20.06 -16.63 -1.84
C ARG A 32 -20.60 -16.37 -0.42
N LYS A 33 -20.31 -17.25 0.54
CA LYS A 33 -20.69 -17.05 1.95
C LYS A 33 -20.06 -15.80 2.55
N ALA A 34 -18.84 -15.47 2.16
CA ALA A 34 -18.13 -14.27 2.59
C ALA A 34 -18.57 -12.99 1.87
N GLY A 35 -19.51 -13.05 0.92
CA GLY A 35 -19.94 -11.91 0.11
C GLY A 35 -18.87 -11.41 -0.86
N LEU A 36 -17.85 -12.23 -1.15
CA LEU A 36 -16.77 -11.92 -2.08
C LEU A 36 -17.13 -12.36 -3.49
N PRO A 37 -16.60 -11.69 -4.54
CA PRO A 37 -16.76 -12.15 -5.91
C PRO A 37 -16.16 -13.56 -6.06
N GLU A 38 -16.83 -14.40 -6.84
CA GLU A 38 -16.36 -15.76 -7.10
C GLU A 38 -15.01 -15.74 -7.86
N PRO A 39 -14.12 -16.70 -7.57
CA PRO A 39 -12.82 -16.75 -8.22
C PRO A 39 -12.92 -17.14 -9.70
N GLU A 40 -12.09 -16.53 -10.54
CA GLU A 40 -11.98 -16.92 -11.95
C GLU A 40 -10.97 -18.06 -12.11
N TYR A 41 -11.34 -19.07 -12.88
CA TYR A 41 -10.49 -20.22 -13.17
C TYR A 41 -10.11 -20.25 -14.65
N ARG A 42 -8.81 -20.30 -14.94
CA ARG A 42 -8.25 -20.34 -16.31
C ARG A 42 -7.28 -21.50 -16.43
N ILE A 43 -7.44 -22.30 -17.48
CA ILE A 43 -6.50 -23.36 -17.85
C ILE A 43 -5.82 -22.93 -19.14
N TRP A 44 -4.49 -22.92 -19.10
CA TRP A 44 -3.61 -22.76 -20.25
C TRP A 44 -2.96 -24.11 -20.56
N ALA A 45 -2.21 -24.18 -21.66
CA ALA A 45 -1.55 -25.42 -22.09
C ALA A 45 -0.52 -25.93 -21.06
N ASP A 46 0.12 -25.03 -20.31
CA ASP A 46 1.23 -25.30 -19.40
C ASP A 46 0.94 -24.92 -17.94
N SER A 47 -0.17 -24.23 -17.70
CA SER A 47 -0.43 -23.60 -16.41
C SER A 47 -1.92 -23.54 -16.09
N VAL A 48 -2.20 -23.48 -14.80
CA VAL A 48 -3.54 -23.31 -14.27
C VAL A 48 -3.52 -22.06 -13.41
N THR A 49 -4.38 -21.09 -13.71
CA THR A 49 -4.51 -19.84 -12.96
C THR A 49 -5.84 -19.80 -12.23
N LEU A 50 -5.78 -19.50 -10.94
CA LEU A 50 -6.96 -19.24 -10.11
C LEU A 50 -6.85 -17.82 -9.57
N ILE A 51 -7.83 -16.96 -9.91
CA ILE A 51 -7.80 -15.52 -9.63
C ILE A 51 -8.89 -15.22 -8.60
N PHE A 52 -8.48 -14.82 -7.39
CA PHE A 52 -9.39 -14.29 -6.37
C PHE A 52 -9.38 -12.77 -6.45
N LYS A 53 -10.53 -12.17 -6.75
CA LYS A 53 -10.69 -10.72 -6.70
C LYS A 53 -11.01 -10.33 -5.26
N CYS A 54 -10.19 -9.48 -4.67
CA CYS A 54 -10.41 -8.94 -3.34
C CYS A 54 -10.31 -7.42 -3.44
N GLU A 55 -11.32 -6.72 -2.97
CA GLU A 55 -11.21 -5.29 -2.78
C GLU A 55 -10.37 -5.05 -1.52
N VAL A 56 -9.16 -4.52 -1.73
CA VAL A 56 -8.29 -4.11 -0.63
C VAL A 56 -8.89 -2.86 -0.02
N THR A 57 -9.82 -3.02 0.92
CA THR A 57 -10.04 -1.98 1.93
C THR A 57 -8.70 -1.78 2.61
N ASN A 58 -8.23 -0.53 2.68
CA ASN A 58 -6.97 -0.13 3.35
C ASN A 58 -7.03 -0.48 4.85
N ARG A 59 -6.93 -1.78 5.15
CA ARG A 59 -6.67 -2.30 6.47
C ARG A 59 -5.15 -2.35 6.56
N PRO A 60 -4.52 -1.58 7.46
CA PRO A 60 -3.08 -1.69 7.65
C PRO A 60 -2.81 -3.09 8.24
N SER A 61 -2.51 -4.05 7.37
CA SER A 61 -2.09 -5.38 7.78
C SER A 61 -0.66 -5.27 8.31
N THR A 62 -0.46 -5.75 9.53
CA THR A 62 0.81 -5.86 10.21
C THR A 62 1.85 -6.64 9.39
N ASP A 63 3.04 -6.04 9.30
CA ASP A 63 4.34 -6.57 8.87
C ASP A 63 4.40 -7.56 7.69
N GLN A 64 4.57 -7.02 6.48
CA GLN A 64 5.42 -7.63 5.46
C GLN A 64 6.35 -6.58 4.83
N ALA A 65 7.56 -7.03 4.49
CA ALA A 65 8.79 -6.30 4.19
C ALA A 65 8.63 -4.93 3.51
N PRO A 66 9.43 -3.91 3.90
CA PRO A 66 9.34 -2.57 3.33
C PRO A 66 9.65 -2.63 1.83
N THR A 67 8.65 -2.34 1.00
CA THR A 67 8.84 -2.01 -0.41
C THR A 67 9.84 -0.87 -0.49
N LYS A 68 11.03 -1.16 -1.03
CA LYS A 68 12.05 -0.15 -1.34
C LYS A 68 11.42 0.89 -2.26
N TYR A 69 11.33 2.12 -1.76
CA TYR A 69 11.20 3.37 -2.53
C TYR A 69 10.10 3.41 -3.60
N ARG A 70 8.85 3.55 -3.16
CA ARG A 70 7.94 4.55 -3.74
C ARG A 70 7.21 5.23 -2.58
N PRO A 71 7.60 6.45 -2.20
CA PRO A 71 6.68 7.33 -1.51
C PRO A 71 5.43 7.43 -2.38
N SER A 72 4.30 6.98 -1.85
CA SER A 72 3.04 7.00 -2.57
C SER A 72 2.61 8.44 -2.72
N THR A 73 2.03 8.77 -3.87
CA THR A 73 1.37 10.05 -4.15
C THR A 73 0.51 10.51 -2.98
N ASP A 74 -0.11 9.57 -2.25
CA ASP A 74 -0.93 9.81 -1.07
C ASP A 74 -0.19 10.48 0.09
N GLN A 75 1.08 10.12 0.35
CA GLN A 75 1.86 10.67 1.45
C GLN A 75 2.26 12.12 1.17
N VAL A 76 2.66 12.39 -0.07
CA VAL A 76 2.93 13.75 -0.56
C VAL A 76 1.65 14.59 -0.53
N LEU A 77 0.52 14.04 -0.98
CA LEU A 77 -0.78 14.71 -0.94
C LEU A 77 -1.22 15.02 0.50
N ALA A 78 -1.05 14.09 1.44
CA ALA A 78 -1.37 14.31 2.85
C ALA A 78 -0.54 15.46 3.43
N LEU A 79 0.77 15.48 3.15
CA LEU A 79 1.65 16.59 3.53
C LEU A 79 1.18 17.93 2.95
N VAL A 80 0.83 17.95 1.66
CA VAL A 80 0.39 19.15 0.96
C VAL A 80 -0.91 19.70 1.55
N LYS A 81 -1.87 18.82 1.88
CA LYS A 81 -3.12 19.20 2.55
C LYS A 81 -2.90 19.81 3.93
N ILE A 82 -1.98 19.26 4.71
CA ILE A 82 -1.64 19.75 6.06
C ILE A 82 -0.99 21.13 5.99
N LEU A 83 -0.07 21.31 5.03
CA LEU A 83 0.64 22.58 4.86
C LEU A 83 -0.30 23.67 4.34
N ASN A 84 -1.07 23.42 3.28
CA ASN A 84 -1.95 24.40 2.65
C ASN A 84 -1.30 25.81 2.59
N GLU A 85 -1.86 26.81 3.30
CA GLU A 85 -1.32 28.18 3.39
C GLU A 85 -0.48 28.46 4.66
N ARG A 86 -0.09 27.42 5.41
CA ARG A 86 0.62 27.52 6.69
C ARG A 86 2.10 27.17 6.55
N GLU A 87 2.89 27.75 7.44
CA GLU A 87 4.31 27.40 7.61
C GLU A 87 4.50 26.57 8.87
N LEU A 88 4.77 25.28 8.69
CA LEU A 88 4.87 24.32 9.78
C LEU A 88 6.27 23.71 9.88
N SER A 89 6.70 23.49 11.11
CA SER A 89 7.90 22.71 11.43
C SER A 89 7.63 21.22 11.26
N VAL A 90 8.71 20.42 11.20
CA VAL A 90 8.59 18.95 11.16
C VAL A 90 7.75 18.41 12.31
N LYS A 91 7.85 19.00 13.50
CA LYS A 91 7.12 18.54 14.68
C LYS A 91 5.62 18.76 14.50
N GLU A 92 5.21 19.96 14.09
CA GLU A 92 3.81 20.32 13.87
C GLU A 92 3.19 19.48 12.76
N ILE A 93 3.94 19.22 11.68
CA ILE A 93 3.47 18.36 10.58
C ILE A 93 3.28 16.92 11.05
N MET A 94 4.25 16.38 11.79
CA MET A 94 4.17 15.01 12.30
C MET A 94 3.00 14.84 13.28
N GLU A 95 2.77 15.83 14.14
CA GLU A 95 1.64 15.85 15.06
C GLU A 95 0.29 15.89 14.32
N ALA A 96 0.17 16.73 13.29
CA ALA A 96 -1.04 16.82 12.48
C ALA A 96 -1.33 15.57 11.62
N LEU A 97 -0.29 14.79 11.28
CA LEU A 97 -0.39 13.51 10.59
C LEU A 97 -0.46 12.29 11.53
N GLU A 98 -0.44 12.51 12.85
CA GLU A 98 -0.39 11.46 13.88
C GLU A 98 0.80 10.49 13.71
N LEU A 99 1.95 11.01 13.24
CA LEU A 99 3.16 10.24 12.99
C LEU A 99 4.17 10.39 14.13
N ASN A 100 4.69 9.25 14.60
CA ASN A 100 5.66 9.23 15.71
C ASN A 100 7.10 8.92 15.27
N HIS A 101 7.31 8.41 14.06
CA HIS A 101 8.65 7.99 13.58
C HIS A 101 9.26 8.98 12.58
N ARG A 102 10.15 9.84 13.06
CA ARG A 102 10.75 10.95 12.30
C ARG A 102 11.57 10.52 11.07
N PRO A 103 12.40 9.46 11.11
CA PRO A 103 13.12 9.00 9.92
C PRO A 103 12.18 8.56 8.78
N THR A 104 11.09 7.87 9.13
CA THR A 104 10.08 7.44 8.15
C THR A 104 9.35 8.64 7.57
N PHE A 105 8.96 9.61 8.40
CA PHE A 105 8.36 10.85 7.91
C PHE A 105 9.26 11.56 6.90
N ARG A 106 10.56 11.71 7.20
CA ARG A 106 11.50 12.34 6.28
C ARG A 106 11.59 11.61 4.94
N THR A 107 11.75 10.29 4.99
CA THR A 107 11.98 9.46 3.80
C THR A 107 10.74 9.36 2.91
N ASN A 108 9.56 9.26 3.52
CA ASN A 108 8.32 8.93 2.80
C ASN A 108 7.40 10.14 2.55
N TYR A 109 7.59 11.26 3.25
CA TYR A 109 6.72 12.45 3.11
C TYR A 109 7.53 13.66 2.67
N LEU A 110 8.52 14.04 3.47
CA LEU A 110 9.20 15.33 3.29
C LEU A 110 10.18 15.34 2.12
N HIS A 111 11.13 14.41 2.05
CA HIS A 111 12.11 14.36 0.96
C HIS A 111 11.46 14.22 -0.43
N PRO A 112 10.44 13.37 -0.62
CA PRO A 112 9.74 13.28 -1.91
C PRO A 112 9.10 14.61 -2.30
N ALA A 113 8.41 15.28 -1.38
CA ALA A 113 7.76 16.57 -1.65
C ALA A 113 8.76 17.71 -1.93
N LEU A 114 9.93 17.68 -1.28
CA LEU A 114 11.03 18.60 -1.55
C LEU A 114 11.66 18.34 -2.94
N ASN A 115 11.92 17.08 -3.27
CA ASN A 115 12.54 16.67 -4.54
C ASN A 115 11.64 16.98 -5.74
N GLU A 116 10.32 16.83 -5.58
CA GLU A 116 9.34 17.18 -6.60
C GLU A 116 9.01 18.68 -6.64
N GLY A 117 9.49 19.45 -5.66
CA GLY A 117 9.34 20.90 -5.60
C GLY A 117 7.94 21.38 -5.19
N TYR A 118 7.14 20.55 -4.52
CA TYR A 118 5.84 20.99 -3.96
C TYR A 118 6.00 21.78 -2.66
N VAL A 119 7.08 21.51 -1.94
CA VAL A 119 7.39 22.10 -0.63
C VAL A 119 8.77 22.72 -0.69
N ILE A 120 8.97 23.83 0.01
CA ILE A 120 10.28 24.46 0.20
C ILE A 120 10.57 24.73 1.68
N PRO A 121 11.84 24.66 2.11
CA PRO A 121 12.26 25.12 3.43
C PRO A 121 12.24 26.65 3.52
N LEU A 122 11.94 27.16 4.71
CA LEU A 122 12.02 28.60 5.00
C LEU A 122 13.47 29.12 4.97
N TYR A 123 14.42 28.32 5.45
CA TYR A 123 15.85 28.62 5.41
C TYR A 123 16.57 27.56 4.54
N PRO A 124 16.64 27.76 3.21
CA PRO A 124 17.29 26.81 2.30
C PRO A 124 18.81 26.74 2.51
N GLU A 125 19.45 27.88 2.75
CA GLU A 125 20.91 27.99 2.96
C GLU A 125 21.39 27.32 4.26
N GLN A 126 20.47 27.14 5.23
CA GLN A 126 20.79 26.53 6.52
C GLN A 126 19.77 25.43 6.88
N PRO A 127 19.94 24.20 6.34
CA PRO A 127 19.01 23.09 6.55
C PRO A 127 18.79 22.71 8.02
N SER A 128 19.78 22.97 8.88
CA SER A 128 19.75 22.70 10.32
C SER A 128 19.32 23.89 11.17
N HIS A 129 18.74 24.95 10.57
CA HIS A 129 18.31 26.14 11.29
C HIS A 129 17.28 25.78 12.40
N PRO A 130 17.42 26.31 13.63
CA PRO A 130 16.56 25.94 14.76
C PRO A 130 15.08 26.32 14.54
N LYS A 131 14.80 27.32 13.70
CA LYS A 131 13.43 27.74 13.35
C LYS A 131 13.00 27.23 11.97
N GLN A 132 13.55 26.11 11.50
CA GLN A 132 13.23 25.57 10.18
C GLN A 132 11.75 25.20 10.07
N LYS A 133 11.11 25.74 9.05
CA LYS A 133 9.72 25.48 8.67
C LYS A 133 9.64 25.14 7.19
N TYR A 134 8.51 24.57 6.80
CA TYR A 134 8.22 24.18 5.44
C TYR A 134 6.90 24.82 5.01
N ARG A 135 6.84 25.20 3.73
CA ARG A 135 5.66 25.81 3.10
C ARG A 135 5.49 25.30 1.68
N LEU A 136 4.28 25.43 1.14
CA LEU A 136 4.01 25.07 -0.25
C LEU A 136 4.62 26.05 -1.25
N THR A 137 4.97 25.52 -2.41
CA THR A 137 5.26 26.30 -3.61
C THR A 137 4.00 26.50 -4.44
N GLU A 138 4.08 27.31 -5.50
CA GLU A 138 3.00 27.45 -6.49
C GLU A 138 2.58 26.09 -7.06
N LYS A 139 3.55 25.23 -7.40
CA LYS A 139 3.31 23.85 -7.86
C LYS A 139 2.57 23.01 -6.81
N GLY A 140 2.90 23.17 -5.53
CA GLY A 140 2.20 22.48 -4.43
C GLY A 140 0.76 22.97 -4.25
N LEU A 141 0.51 24.26 -4.44
CA LEU A 141 -0.83 24.84 -4.38
C LEU A 141 -1.71 24.40 -5.57
N GLU A 142 -1.14 24.31 -6.77
CA GLU A 142 -1.84 23.78 -7.95
C GLU A 142 -2.27 22.33 -7.74
N LEU A 143 -1.39 21.50 -7.15
CA LEU A 143 -1.72 20.12 -6.82
C LEU A 143 -2.93 20.03 -5.86
N LEU A 144 -3.03 20.97 -4.92
CA LEU A 144 -4.15 21.03 -3.99
C LEU A 144 -5.48 21.45 -4.66
N LYS A 145 -5.42 22.23 -5.74
CA LYS A 145 -6.60 22.68 -6.51
C LYS A 145 -7.13 21.64 -7.52
N GLN A 146 -6.32 20.64 -7.87
CA GLN A 146 -6.69 19.59 -8.83
C GLN A 146 -7.48 18.44 -8.17
N GLN A 147 -7.80 18.53 -6.88
CA GLN A 147 -8.72 17.66 -6.14
C GLN A 147 -9.99 18.40 -5.75
#